data_AF-A0A134CP00-F1
#
_entry.id   AF-A0A134CP00-F1
#
_cell.length_a   1.000
_cell.length_b   1.000
_cell.length_c   1.000
_cell.angle_alpha   90.00
_cell.angle_beta   90.00
_cell.angle_gamma   90.00
#
_symmetry.space_group_name_H-M   'P 1'
#
loop_
_entity.id
_entity.type
_entity.pdbx_description
1 polymer ?
#
loop_
_entity_poly.entity_id
_entity_poly.type
_entity_poly.pdbx_seq_one_letter_code
_entity_poly.pdbx_strand_id
1 'polypeptide(L)'
;MEMGMSGAAVQRLQYMLIDAGYLSDGADGVFGAATRDAVTRFQAAKGLDADGVVGTRTLTALAETGKKKTNNSAQNIWGKRRMIMHATAYSAQDPGNTGITARGHRLKRGIVSVDPSIIPLGTKLYIEGYGYAVADDTGGAIVGKRIDLGMDSNREALRFGRRNVVVHVL
;
A
#
# COMPACT_ATOMS: atom_id res chain seq x y z
N MET A 1 -4.26 -15.24 -10.06
CA MET A 1 -2.86 -14.87 -9.71
C MET A 1 -2.26 -16.00 -8.89
N GLU A 2 -0.99 -16.29 -9.07
CA GLU A 2 -0.33 -17.44 -8.45
C GLU A 2 1.15 -17.19 -8.19
N MET A 3 1.81 -18.18 -7.58
CA MET A 3 3.23 -18.16 -7.25
C MET A 3 4.10 -17.84 -8.49
N GLY A 4 5.08 -16.96 -8.30
CA GLY A 4 5.98 -16.50 -9.35
C GLY A 4 5.48 -15.28 -10.13
N MET A 5 4.21 -14.90 -10.01
CA MET A 5 3.73 -13.64 -10.56
C MET A 5 4.30 -12.44 -9.80
N SER A 6 4.45 -11.31 -10.48
CA SER A 6 4.83 -10.04 -9.87
C SER A 6 4.12 -8.84 -10.49
N GLY A 7 4.16 -7.70 -9.80
CA GLY A 7 3.62 -6.43 -10.26
C GLY A 7 2.43 -5.91 -9.45
N ALA A 8 1.81 -4.84 -9.94
CA ALA A 8 0.81 -4.08 -9.19
C ALA A 8 -0.42 -4.90 -8.75
N ALA A 9 -0.80 -5.93 -9.53
CA ALA A 9 -1.91 -6.81 -9.16
C ALA A 9 -1.58 -7.68 -7.93
N VAL A 10 -0.36 -8.21 -7.88
CA VAL A 10 0.15 -8.97 -6.73
C VAL A 10 0.31 -8.05 -5.53
N GLN A 11 0.80 -6.82 -5.74
CA GLN A 11 0.92 -5.84 -4.67
C GLN A 11 -0.44 -5.50 -4.03
N ARG A 12 -1.48 -5.28 -4.86
CA ARG A 12 -2.86 -5.12 -4.37
C ARG A 12 -3.33 -6.31 -3.54
N LEU A 13 -3.08 -7.53 -4.02
CA LEU A 13 -3.43 -8.75 -3.30
C LEU A 13 -2.76 -8.80 -1.93
N GLN A 14 -1.45 -8.54 -1.88
CA GLN A 14 -0.70 -8.52 -0.63
C GLN A 14 -1.26 -7.47 0.34
N TYR A 15 -1.65 -6.29 -0.13
CA TYR A 15 -2.34 -5.31 0.73
C TYR A 15 -3.68 -5.80 1.27
N MET A 16 -4.49 -6.47 0.45
CA MET A 16 -5.75 -7.05 0.94
C MET A 16 -5.51 -8.14 1.99
N LEU A 17 -4.45 -8.94 1.82
CA LEU A 17 -4.06 -9.96 2.79
C LEU A 17 -3.51 -9.35 4.08
N ILE A 18 -2.72 -8.29 4.00
CA ILE A 18 -2.25 -7.53 5.18
C ILE A 18 -3.44 -6.97 5.97
N ASP A 19 -4.38 -6.35 5.27
CA ASP A 19 -5.60 -5.76 5.88
C ASP A 19 -6.49 -6.82 6.53
N ALA A 20 -6.58 -8.00 5.91
CA ALA A 20 -7.29 -9.13 6.46
C ALA A 20 -6.53 -9.84 7.61
N GLY A 21 -5.27 -9.46 7.88
CA GLY A 21 -4.44 -10.03 8.95
C GLY A 21 -3.72 -11.32 8.57
N TYR A 22 -3.58 -11.64 7.29
CA TYR A 22 -2.98 -12.88 6.78
C TYR A 22 -1.55 -12.72 6.26
N LEU A 23 -1.06 -11.49 6.11
CA LEU A 23 0.31 -11.20 5.65
C LEU A 23 0.91 -10.05 6.47
N SER A 24 2.20 -10.13 6.82
CA SER A 24 2.91 -9.12 7.61
C SER A 24 4.05 -8.43 6.86
N ASP A 25 4.62 -9.08 5.84
CA ASP A 25 5.93 -8.70 5.29
C ASP A 25 5.88 -7.59 4.23
N GLY A 26 4.90 -6.69 4.35
CA GLY A 26 4.61 -5.63 3.38
C GLY A 26 4.27 -6.14 1.98
N ALA A 27 3.87 -5.24 1.08
CA ALA A 27 3.49 -5.58 -0.28
C ALA A 27 4.63 -5.27 -1.26
N ASP A 28 5.58 -6.20 -1.41
CA ASP A 28 6.70 -6.08 -2.36
C ASP A 28 6.30 -6.29 -3.83
N GLY A 29 5.04 -6.68 -4.08
CA GLY A 29 4.54 -6.96 -5.41
C GLY A 29 5.04 -8.28 -5.99
N VAL A 30 5.61 -9.18 -5.19
CA VAL A 30 6.10 -10.50 -5.62
C VAL A 30 5.29 -11.61 -4.96
N PHE A 31 4.72 -12.50 -5.77
CA PHE A 31 3.91 -13.61 -5.28
C PHE A 31 4.85 -14.77 -4.90
N GLY A 32 5.54 -14.60 -3.76
CA GLY A 32 6.44 -15.59 -3.18
C GLY A 32 5.73 -16.55 -2.23
N ALA A 33 6.53 -17.37 -1.53
CA ALA A 33 6.05 -18.35 -0.56
C ALA A 33 5.15 -17.72 0.52
N ALA A 34 5.55 -16.59 1.10
CA ALA A 34 4.77 -15.88 2.11
C ALA A 34 3.39 -15.42 1.60
N THR A 35 3.31 -14.97 0.35
CA THR A 35 2.03 -14.55 -0.25
C THR A 35 1.13 -15.76 -0.50
N ARG A 36 1.69 -16.88 -1.00
CA ARG A 36 0.93 -18.12 -1.18
C ARG A 36 0.38 -18.64 0.14
N ASP A 37 1.22 -18.70 1.17
CA ASP A 37 0.82 -19.11 2.51
C ASP A 37 -0.32 -18.24 3.06
N ALA A 38 -0.21 -16.92 2.91
CA ALA A 38 -1.24 -15.97 3.31
C ALA A 38 -2.57 -16.22 2.56
N VAL A 39 -2.51 -16.45 1.24
CA VAL A 39 -3.69 -16.77 0.41
C VAL A 39 -4.33 -18.08 0.87
N THR A 40 -3.56 -19.14 1.06
CA THR A 40 -4.04 -20.46 1.51
C THR A 40 -4.72 -20.36 2.87
N ARG A 41 -4.11 -19.66 3.83
CA ARG A 41 -4.72 -19.43 5.16
C ARG A 41 -6.02 -18.62 5.07
N PHE A 42 -6.03 -17.58 4.24
CA PHE A 42 -7.23 -16.77 4.02
C PHE A 42 -8.36 -17.59 3.38
N GLN A 43 -8.05 -18.37 2.34
CA GLN A 43 -9.02 -19.25 1.66
C GLN A 43 -9.61 -20.25 2.65
N ALA A 44 -8.78 -20.95 3.43
CA ALA A 44 -9.23 -21.90 4.44
C ALA A 44 -10.16 -21.24 5.48
N ALA A 45 -9.80 -20.06 5.98
CA ALA A 45 -10.61 -19.33 6.95
C ALA A 45 -11.94 -18.80 6.38
N LYS A 46 -12.05 -18.67 5.05
CA LYS A 46 -13.28 -18.27 4.35
C LYS A 46 -14.07 -19.45 3.78
N GLY A 47 -13.66 -20.69 4.05
CA GLY A 47 -14.31 -21.88 3.50
C GLY A 47 -14.21 -21.99 1.98
N LEU A 48 -13.13 -21.48 1.40
CA LEU A 48 -12.78 -21.61 -0.02
C LEU A 48 -11.77 -22.76 -0.22
N ASP A 49 -11.61 -23.21 -1.47
CA ASP A 49 -10.53 -24.11 -1.84
C ASP A 49 -9.18 -23.46 -1.53
N ALA A 50 -8.41 -24.07 -0.62
CA ALA A 50 -7.16 -23.52 -0.10
C ALA A 50 -5.95 -23.86 -1.00
N ASP A 51 -6.10 -23.66 -2.30
CA ASP A 51 -5.11 -24.03 -3.33
C ASP A 51 -3.92 -23.05 -3.43
N GLY A 52 -4.03 -21.89 -2.78
CA GLY A 52 -3.04 -20.81 -2.86
C GLY A 52 -3.10 -20.02 -4.17
N VAL A 53 -4.12 -20.24 -5.00
CA VAL A 53 -4.36 -19.58 -6.28
C VAL A 53 -5.47 -18.54 -6.13
N VAL A 54 -5.18 -17.31 -6.51
CA VAL A 54 -6.14 -16.21 -6.39
C VAL A 54 -6.98 -16.10 -7.64
N GLY A 55 -8.14 -16.76 -7.60
CA GLY A 55 -9.23 -16.60 -8.58
C GLY A 55 -10.28 -15.58 -8.14
N THR A 56 -11.36 -15.46 -8.92
CA THR A 56 -12.46 -14.52 -8.69
C THR A 56 -13.08 -14.67 -7.29
N ARG A 57 -13.30 -15.90 -6.82
CA ARG A 57 -13.90 -16.17 -5.49
C ARG A 57 -13.03 -15.63 -4.36
N THR A 58 -11.71 -15.84 -4.43
CA THR A 58 -10.76 -15.33 -3.44
C THR A 58 -10.69 -13.81 -3.45
N LEU A 59 -10.68 -13.19 -4.64
CA LEU A 59 -10.69 -11.72 -4.77
C LEU A 59 -11.96 -11.10 -4.18
N THR A 60 -13.13 -11.68 -4.47
CA THR A 60 -14.40 -11.20 -3.91
C THR A 60 -14.40 -11.28 -2.39
N ALA A 61 -14.00 -12.42 -1.81
CA ALA A 61 -13.94 -12.58 -0.37
C ALA A 61 -12.96 -11.61 0.31
N LEU A 62 -11.81 -11.33 -0.33
CA LEU A 62 -10.85 -10.34 0.16
C LEU A 62 -11.44 -8.93 0.13
N ALA A 63 -12.09 -8.56 -0.97
CA ALA A 63 -12.74 -7.26 -1.12
C ALA A 63 -13.86 -7.05 -0.09
N GLU A 64 -14.62 -8.10 0.25
CA GLU A 64 -15.64 -8.05 1.29
C GLU A 64 -15.05 -7.95 2.70
N THR A 65 -13.92 -8.61 2.95
CA THR A 65 -13.23 -8.54 4.26
C THR A 65 -12.71 -7.13 4.55
N GLY A 66 -12.27 -6.39 3.52
CA GLY A 66 -11.81 -5.00 3.65
C GLY A 66 -12.93 -3.97 3.83
N LYS A 67 -14.21 -4.34 3.63
CA LYS A 67 -15.36 -3.47 3.91
C LYS A 67 -15.67 -3.47 5.42
N LYS A 68 -14.77 -2.93 6.25
CA LYS A 68 -15.16 -2.52 7.60
C LYS A 68 -16.29 -1.49 7.47
N LYS A 69 -17.37 -1.65 8.27
CA LYS A 69 -18.47 -0.68 8.37
C LYS A 69 -17.92 0.70 8.78
N THR A 70 -17.51 1.51 7.81
CA THR A 70 -17.30 2.94 8.03
C THR A 70 -18.69 3.54 8.24
N ASN A 71 -18.97 3.99 9.46
CA ASN A 71 -20.17 4.79 9.71
C ASN A 71 -20.22 5.93 8.67
N ASN A 72 -21.37 6.09 8.03
CA ASN A 72 -21.63 6.86 6.81
C ASN A 72 -21.36 8.39 6.89
N SER A 73 -20.63 8.88 7.87
CA SER A 73 -20.26 10.30 8.00
C SER A 73 -18.96 10.68 7.28
N ALA A 74 -18.03 9.74 7.05
CA ALA A 74 -16.83 9.99 6.22
C ALA A 74 -17.12 10.01 4.70
N GLN A 75 -18.30 9.55 4.31
CA GLN A 75 -18.72 9.37 2.93
C GLN A 75 -19.21 10.67 2.27
N ASN A 76 -19.45 11.74 3.06
CA ASN A 76 -19.82 13.05 2.52
C ASN A 76 -18.61 13.98 2.25
N ILE A 77 -17.37 13.46 2.30
CA ILE A 77 -16.14 14.11 1.77
C ILE A 77 -15.77 13.53 0.38
N TRP A 78 -16.67 12.79 -0.27
CA TRP A 78 -16.37 12.09 -1.53
C TRP A 78 -16.19 12.94 -2.79
N GLY A 79 -16.22 14.28 -2.67
CA GLY A 79 -15.68 15.18 -3.71
C GLY A 79 -14.16 15.13 -3.85
N LYS A 80 -13.42 14.45 -2.95
CA LYS A 80 -11.94 14.39 -2.92
C LYS A 80 -11.36 12.98 -3.11
N ARG A 81 -12.00 12.09 -3.89
CA ARG A 81 -11.38 10.78 -4.26
C ARG A 81 -10.05 10.90 -5.00
N ARG A 82 -9.71 12.11 -5.48
CA ARG A 82 -8.49 12.42 -6.20
C ARG A 82 -7.92 13.75 -5.73
N MET A 83 -6.63 13.81 -5.44
CA MET A 83 -5.91 15.01 -5.01
C MET A 83 -4.59 15.14 -5.76
N ILE A 84 -4.22 16.37 -6.15
CA ILE A 84 -2.88 16.66 -6.65
C ILE A 84 -1.99 16.96 -5.43
N MET A 85 -0.93 16.18 -5.28
CA MET A 85 0.05 16.29 -4.19
C MET A 85 1.43 16.61 -4.74
N HIS A 86 2.21 17.41 -4.01
CA HIS A 86 3.63 17.62 -4.27
C HIS A 86 4.42 16.43 -3.70
N ALA A 87 4.92 15.57 -4.58
CA ALA A 87 5.64 14.36 -4.19
C ALA A 87 7.15 14.55 -4.29
N THR A 88 7.84 14.08 -3.24
CA THR A 88 9.24 13.68 -3.28
C THR A 88 9.34 12.16 -3.21
N ALA A 89 10.55 11.63 -3.35
CA ALA A 89 10.82 10.22 -3.16
C ALA A 89 12.12 10.04 -2.39
N TYR A 90 12.15 9.00 -1.55
CA TYR A 90 13.28 8.67 -0.70
C TYR A 90 13.44 7.15 -0.63
N SER A 91 14.64 6.71 -0.31
CA SER A 91 14.98 5.29 -0.18
C SER A 91 15.67 5.03 1.16
N ALA A 92 15.67 3.76 1.58
CA ALA A 92 16.40 3.34 2.76
C ALA A 92 17.92 3.55 2.64
N GLN A 93 18.43 3.81 1.43
CA GLN A 93 19.85 4.01 1.13
C GLN A 93 20.29 5.48 1.26
N ASP A 94 19.34 6.39 1.51
CA ASP A 94 19.65 7.82 1.61
C ASP A 94 20.39 8.12 2.93
N PRO A 95 21.41 9.01 2.91
CA PRO A 95 22.20 9.32 4.11
C PRO A 95 21.32 9.78 5.28
N GLY A 96 21.49 9.14 6.45
CA GLY A 96 20.73 9.45 7.67
C GLY A 96 19.41 8.69 7.82
N ASN A 97 19.06 7.81 6.88
CA ASN A 97 17.88 6.95 6.98
C ASN A 97 18.24 5.61 7.64
N THR A 98 17.45 5.15 8.62
CA THR A 98 17.62 3.83 9.24
C THR A 98 17.01 2.70 8.40
N GLY A 99 16.24 3.06 7.37
CA GLY A 99 15.50 2.11 6.53
C GLY A 99 14.30 1.48 7.23
N ILE A 100 13.85 2.03 8.36
CA ILE A 100 12.69 1.58 9.14
C ILE A 100 11.67 2.72 9.24
N THR A 101 10.40 2.45 8.92
CA THR A 101 9.29 3.43 8.96
C THR A 101 8.77 3.63 10.39
N ALA A 102 8.01 4.68 10.65
CA ALA A 102 7.44 4.93 11.99
C ALA A 102 6.55 3.80 12.53
N ARG A 103 6.06 2.91 11.66
CA ARG A 103 5.29 1.72 12.03
C ARG A 103 6.12 0.43 12.12
N GLY A 104 7.44 0.53 11.97
CA GLY A 104 8.39 -0.56 12.14
C GLY A 104 8.63 -1.41 10.90
N HIS A 105 8.11 -1.01 9.73
CA HIS A 105 8.34 -1.74 8.48
C HIS A 105 9.66 -1.32 7.84
N ARG A 106 10.31 -2.23 7.07
CA ARG A 106 11.41 -1.80 6.19
C ARG A 106 10.87 -0.84 5.14
N LEU A 107 11.51 0.31 5.01
CA LEU A 107 11.20 1.29 3.97
C LEU A 107 11.46 0.66 2.59
N LYS A 108 10.39 0.53 1.82
CA LYS A 108 10.38 0.01 0.45
C LYS A 108 9.26 0.68 -0.34
N ARG A 109 9.22 0.41 -1.64
CA ARG A 109 8.08 0.81 -2.47
C ARG A 109 6.76 0.34 -1.87
N GLY A 110 5.76 1.21 -1.88
CA GLY A 110 4.43 0.95 -1.31
C GLY A 110 4.19 1.58 0.06
N ILE A 111 5.17 2.28 0.63
CA ILE A 111 5.00 3.11 1.82
C ILE A 111 5.10 4.59 1.41
N VAL A 112 4.19 5.41 1.94
CA VAL A 112 4.21 6.86 1.72
C VAL A 112 4.05 7.60 3.04
N SER A 113 4.90 8.61 3.23
CA SER A 113 4.76 9.59 4.30
C SER A 113 3.72 10.64 3.91
N VAL A 114 2.80 10.96 4.81
CA VAL A 114 1.72 11.94 4.57
C VAL A 114 1.52 12.88 5.76
N ASP A 115 0.75 13.95 5.56
CA ASP A 115 0.14 14.72 6.64
C ASP A 115 -1.17 14.03 7.09
N PRO A 116 -1.26 13.51 8.34
CA PRO A 116 -2.44 12.81 8.84
C PRO A 116 -3.73 13.65 8.89
N SER A 117 -3.61 14.98 8.94
CA SER A 117 -4.77 15.88 8.91
C SER A 117 -5.42 15.96 7.52
N ILE A 118 -4.69 15.58 6.47
CA ILE A 118 -5.15 15.55 5.07
C ILE A 118 -5.43 14.12 4.61
N ILE A 119 -4.51 13.20 4.91
CA ILE A 119 -4.61 11.77 4.60
C ILE A 119 -4.36 10.99 5.90
N PRO A 120 -5.41 10.46 6.55
CA PRO A 120 -5.23 9.69 7.78
C PRO A 120 -4.25 8.52 7.60
N LEU A 121 -3.50 8.18 8.64
CA LEU A 121 -2.62 7.01 8.59
C LEU A 121 -3.43 5.72 8.41
N GLY A 122 -2.85 4.76 7.68
CA GLY A 122 -3.51 3.55 7.21
C GLY A 122 -4.34 3.73 5.94
N THR A 123 -4.53 4.96 5.45
CA THR A 123 -5.25 5.21 4.19
C THR A 123 -4.53 4.55 3.02
N LYS A 124 -5.29 3.81 2.21
CA LYS A 124 -4.81 3.16 0.99
C LYS A 124 -4.90 4.14 -0.16
N LEU A 125 -3.84 4.24 -0.94
CA LEU A 125 -3.71 5.19 -2.04
C LEU A 125 -3.34 4.46 -3.33
N TYR A 126 -3.79 5.01 -4.45
CA TYR A 126 -3.18 4.78 -5.76
C TYR A 126 -2.59 6.08 -6.29
N ILE A 127 -1.30 6.07 -6.57
CA ILE A 127 -0.54 7.25 -6.98
C ILE A 127 -0.11 7.05 -8.43
N GLU A 128 -0.60 7.91 -9.33
CA GLU A 128 -0.31 7.78 -10.75
C GLU A 128 1.20 7.85 -11.02
N GLY A 129 1.72 6.88 -11.79
CA GLY A 129 3.16 6.74 -12.07
C GLY A 129 3.98 6.09 -10.94
N TYR A 130 3.39 5.81 -9.78
CA TYR A 130 4.04 5.13 -8.66
C TYR A 130 3.39 3.77 -8.34
N GLY A 131 2.06 3.72 -8.27
CA GLY A 131 1.29 2.51 -7.96
C GLY A 131 0.58 2.60 -6.60
N TYR A 132 0.34 1.45 -5.99
CA TYR A 132 -0.37 1.37 -4.71
C TYR A 132 0.57 1.74 -3.57
N ALA A 133 0.01 2.45 -2.57
CA ALA A 133 0.73 2.87 -1.39
C ALA A 133 -0.18 2.86 -0.16
N VAL A 134 0.42 2.76 1.02
CA VAL A 134 -0.25 2.98 2.30
C VAL A 134 0.37 4.19 2.99
N ALA A 135 -0.48 5.09 3.48
CA ALA A 135 -0.10 6.17 4.38
C ALA A 135 0.38 5.59 5.72
N ASP A 136 1.62 5.13 5.77
CA ASP A 136 2.17 4.34 6.87
C ASP A 136 3.15 5.16 7.72
N ASP A 137 3.46 6.37 7.29
CA ASP A 137 4.45 7.22 7.94
C ASP A 137 4.09 8.71 7.90
N THR A 138 4.79 9.50 8.70
CA THR A 138 4.76 10.96 8.72
C THR A 138 6.18 11.49 8.59
N GLY A 139 6.33 12.80 8.41
CA GLY A 139 7.63 13.44 8.46
C GLY A 139 7.47 14.91 8.77
N GLY A 140 8.40 15.49 9.53
CA GLY A 140 8.29 16.90 9.96
C GLY A 140 8.16 17.91 8.80
N ALA A 141 8.66 17.55 7.62
CA ALA A 141 8.56 18.36 6.39
C ALA A 141 7.36 17.98 5.48
N ILE A 142 6.62 16.93 5.83
CA ILE A 142 5.48 16.40 5.06
C ILE A 142 4.19 16.95 5.67
N VAL A 143 3.93 18.23 5.37
CA VAL A 143 2.79 19.00 5.88
C VAL A 143 1.94 19.49 4.70
N GLY A 144 0.62 19.44 4.84
CA GLY A 144 -0.35 19.84 3.83
C GLY A 144 -0.39 18.89 2.64
N LYS A 145 -0.41 19.44 1.41
CA LYS A 145 -0.48 18.65 0.16
C LYS A 145 0.88 18.09 -0.27
N ARG A 146 1.73 17.66 0.67
CA ARG A 146 3.04 17.05 0.42
C ARG A 146 3.00 15.58 0.77
N ILE A 147 3.69 14.76 -0.01
CA ILE A 147 3.91 13.34 0.29
C ILE A 147 5.37 12.97 -0.02
N ASP A 148 5.87 11.95 0.66
CA ASP A 148 7.18 11.36 0.36
C ASP A 148 7.04 9.87 0.04
N LEU A 149 7.46 9.48 -1.15
CA LEU A 149 7.27 8.13 -1.67
C LEU A 149 8.48 7.25 -1.36
N GLY A 150 8.29 6.15 -0.64
CA GLY A 150 9.33 5.16 -0.43
C GLY A 150 9.72 4.47 -1.75
N MET A 151 11.01 4.32 -2.00
CA MET A 151 11.56 3.67 -3.20
C MET A 151 12.49 2.53 -2.81
N ASP A 152 12.65 1.56 -3.71
CA ASP A 152 13.50 0.39 -3.44
C ASP A 152 14.99 0.71 -3.60
N SER A 153 15.33 1.82 -4.27
CA SER A 153 16.72 2.27 -4.44
C SER A 153 16.87 3.78 -4.53
N ASN A 154 18.05 4.29 -4.17
CA ASN A 154 18.39 5.70 -4.33
C ASN A 154 18.31 6.14 -5.81
N ARG A 155 18.74 5.28 -6.73
CA ARG A 155 18.66 5.54 -8.18
C ARG A 155 17.22 5.77 -8.63
N GLU A 156 16.27 5.00 -8.10
CA GLU A 156 14.86 5.18 -8.41
C GLU A 156 14.33 6.50 -7.84
N ALA A 157 14.65 6.82 -6.59
CA ALA A 157 14.28 8.08 -5.96
C ALA A 157 14.80 9.30 -6.76
N LEU A 158 16.07 9.27 -7.19
CA LEU A 158 16.66 10.31 -8.03
C LEU A 158 15.97 10.44 -9.40
N ARG A 159 15.62 9.32 -10.05
CA ARG A 159 14.89 9.33 -11.33
C ARG A 159 13.46 9.86 -11.17
N PHE A 160 12.82 9.59 -10.04
CA PHE A 160 11.52 10.14 -9.74
C PHE A 160 11.59 11.66 -9.51
N GLY A 161 12.57 12.13 -8.73
CA GLY A 161 12.74 13.56 -8.47
C GLY A 161 11.54 14.19 -7.75
N ARG A 162 11.38 15.51 -7.83
CA ARG A 162 10.24 16.22 -7.23
C ARG A 162 9.21 16.53 -8.30
N ARG A 163 7.94 16.17 -8.09
CA ARG A 163 6.88 16.41 -9.08
C ARG A 163 5.51 16.45 -8.44
N ASN A 164 4.54 17.00 -9.15
CA ASN A 164 3.13 16.84 -8.81
C ASN A 164 2.66 15.45 -9.25
N VAL A 165 1.93 14.78 -8.37
CA VAL A 165 1.28 13.50 -8.68
C VAL A 165 -0.20 13.56 -8.36
N VAL A 166 -0.95 12.74 -9.08
CA VAL A 166 -2.36 12.52 -8.81
C VAL A 166 -2.47 11.33 -7.86
N VAL A 167 -3.07 11.57 -6.70
CA VAL A 167 -3.30 10.60 -5.64
C VAL A 167 -4.78 10.29 -5.55
N HIS A 168 -5.12 9.01 -5.63
CA HIS A 168 -6.48 8.51 -5.45
C HIS A 168 -6.60 7.85 -4.08
N VAL A 169 -7.60 8.24 -3.30
CA VAL A 169 -7.92 7.63 -1.99
C VAL A 169 -8.87 6.46 -2.24
N LEU A 170 -8.54 5.27 -1.71
CA LEU A 170 -9.23 4.00 -1.97
C LEU A 170 -10.16 3.59 -0.84
#